data_AF-A0AA46YJE3-F1
#
_entry.id   AF-A0AA46YJE3-F1
#
_cell.length_a   1.000
_cell.length_b   1.000
_cell.length_c   1.000
_cell.angle_alpha   90.00
_cell.angle_beta   90.00
_cell.angle_gamma   90.00
#
_symmetry.space_group_name_H-M   'P 1'
#
loop_
_entity.id
_entity.type
_entity.pdbx_description
1 polymer ?
#
loop_
_entity_poly.entity_id
_entity_poly.type
_entity_poly.pdbx_seq_one_letter_code
_entity_poly.pdbx_strand_id
1 'polypeptide(L)'
;MARRSESGMVTVETAVVIPVLIVLTLVLAWIVSLGIAQVRLVDAAREAARMTARGDSESKATQLAERIAPDGSVVEIDSADGVAEVRVKLVVRTDLPLVGKIGAVDLDATASSVTEAGAS
;
A
#
# COMPACT_ATOMS: atom_id res chain seq x y z
N MET A 1 -17.15 -28.08 49.37
CA MET A 1 -17.81 -26.99 48.62
C MET A 1 -16.74 -26.20 47.87
N ALA A 2 -16.65 -26.41 46.56
CA ALA A 2 -15.62 -25.83 45.69
C ALA A 2 -16.04 -24.42 45.23
N ARG A 3 -15.29 -23.39 45.63
CA ARG A 3 -15.51 -22.00 45.19
C ARG A 3 -14.28 -21.37 44.53
N ARG A 4 -13.39 -22.21 43.98
CA ARG A 4 -12.10 -21.79 43.38
C ARG A 4 -12.14 -21.71 41.85
N SER A 5 -13.25 -22.08 41.21
CA SER A 5 -13.33 -22.20 39.74
C SER A 5 -13.75 -20.91 39.02
N GLU A 6 -14.55 -20.04 39.65
CA GLU A 6 -15.08 -18.85 38.96
C GLU A 6 -14.06 -17.71 38.86
N SER A 7 -13.32 -17.40 39.94
CA SER A 7 -12.33 -16.31 39.93
C SER A 7 -11.10 -16.60 39.07
N GLY A 8 -10.73 -17.88 38.94
CA GLY A 8 -9.63 -18.32 38.07
C GLY A 8 -10.00 -18.23 36.59
N MET A 9 -11.25 -18.56 36.23
CA MET A 9 -11.76 -18.46 34.86
C MET A 9 -11.76 -17.02 34.36
N VAL A 10 -12.26 -16.06 35.17
CA VAL A 10 -12.29 -14.64 34.78
C VAL A 10 -10.89 -14.05 34.57
N THR A 11 -9.92 -14.48 35.39
CA THR A 11 -8.53 -14.01 35.27
C THR A 11 -7.84 -14.62 34.05
N VAL A 12 -8.11 -15.90 33.75
CA VAL A 12 -7.62 -16.58 32.55
C VAL A 12 -8.23 -15.99 31.28
N GLU A 13 -9.53 -15.70 31.28
CA GLU A 13 -10.19 -15.01 30.16
C GLU A 13 -9.56 -13.64 29.93
N THR A 14 -9.41 -12.82 30.97
CA THR A 14 -8.80 -11.49 30.84
C THR A 14 -7.34 -11.57 30.39
N ALA A 15 -6.58 -12.56 30.87
CA ALA A 15 -5.18 -12.79 30.49
C ALA A 15 -5.01 -13.17 29.02
N VAL A 16 -6.01 -13.80 28.39
CA VAL A 16 -6.00 -14.15 26.96
C VAL A 16 -6.62 -13.05 26.12
N VAL A 17 -7.64 -12.36 26.62
CA VAL A 17 -8.33 -11.28 25.90
C VAL A 17 -7.39 -10.13 25.58
N ILE A 18 -6.53 -9.71 26.52
CA ILE A 18 -5.60 -8.58 26.28
C ILE A 18 -4.64 -8.87 25.11
N PRO A 19 -3.88 -9.99 25.09
CA PRO A 19 -3.04 -10.35 23.94
C PRO A 19 -3.83 -10.43 22.63
N VAL A 20 -5.02 -11.03 22.64
CA VAL A 20 -5.87 -11.15 21.45
C VAL A 20 -6.28 -9.78 20.92
N LEU A 21 -6.68 -8.86 21.80
CA LEU A 21 -7.02 -7.49 21.42
C LEU A 21 -5.80 -6.75 20.85
N ILE A 22 -4.62 -6.91 21.45
CA ILE A 22 -3.38 -6.31 20.93
C ILE A 22 -3.11 -6.82 19.51
N VAL A 23 -3.16 -8.14 19.29
CA VAL A 23 -2.96 -8.73 17.96
C VAL A 23 -4.01 -8.21 16.98
N LEU A 24 -5.27 -8.15 17.38
CA LEU A 24 -6.35 -7.63 16.55
C LEU A 24 -6.11 -6.17 16.16
N THR A 25 -5.76 -5.31 17.12
CA THR A 25 -5.46 -3.89 16.86
C THR A 25 -4.26 -3.74 15.93
N LEU A 26 -3.20 -4.53 16.10
CA LEU A 26 -2.05 -4.52 15.21
C LEU A 26 -2.41 -4.96 13.79
N VAL A 27 -3.25 -6.00 13.64
CA VAL A 27 -3.75 -6.46 12.34
C VAL A 27 -4.60 -5.37 11.67
N LEU A 28 -5.49 -4.72 12.42
CA LEU A 28 -6.31 -3.63 11.89
C LEU A 28 -5.46 -2.43 11.47
N ALA A 29 -4.49 -2.03 12.29
CA ALA A 29 -3.56 -0.96 11.95
C ALA A 29 -2.73 -1.30 10.70
N TRP A 30 -2.30 -2.55 10.57
CA TRP A 30 -1.60 -3.04 9.38
C TRP A 30 -2.48 -2.97 8.13
N ILE A 31 -3.73 -3.41 8.19
CA ILE A 31 -4.69 -3.31 7.09
C ILE A 31 -4.92 -1.84 6.68
N VAL A 32 -5.12 -0.95 7.66
CA VAL A 32 -5.28 0.49 7.41
C VAL A 32 -4.03 1.05 6.72
N SER A 33 -2.83 0.65 7.15
CA SER A 33 -1.59 1.07 6.52
C SER A 33 -1.48 0.62 5.06
N LEU A 34 -1.92 -0.60 4.73
CA LEU A 34 -2.00 -1.07 3.34
C LEU A 34 -2.97 -0.24 2.51
N GLY A 35 -4.14 0.10 3.07
CA GLY A 35 -5.11 0.98 2.42
C GLY A 35 -4.54 2.37 2.11
N ILE A 36 -3.81 2.96 3.05
CA ILE A 36 -3.13 4.25 2.83
C ILE A 36 -2.06 4.14 1.74
N ALA A 37 -1.28 3.06 1.73
CA ALA A 37 -0.29 2.81 0.68
C ALA A 37 -0.95 2.71 -0.70
N GLN A 38 -2.06 1.98 -0.82
CA GLN A 38 -2.82 1.87 -2.07
C GLN A 38 -3.30 3.23 -2.58
N VAL A 39 -3.86 4.07 -1.70
CA VAL A 39 -4.30 5.42 -2.09
C VAL A 39 -3.13 6.25 -2.61
N ARG A 40 -1.98 6.22 -1.93
CA ARG A 40 -0.77 6.93 -2.37
C ARG A 40 -0.26 6.45 -3.73
N LEU A 41 -0.32 5.16 -4.02
CA LEU A 41 0.05 4.61 -5.34
C LEU A 41 -0.87 5.14 -6.44
N VAL A 42 -2.18 5.16 -6.19
CA VAL A 42 -3.17 5.70 -7.14
C VAL A 42 -2.95 7.19 -7.37
N ASP A 43 -2.70 7.96 -6.30
CA ASP A 43 -2.42 9.40 -6.41
C ASP A 43 -1.12 9.66 -7.19
N ALA A 44 -0.07 8.88 -6.94
CA ALA A 44 1.19 8.97 -7.66
C ALA A 44 1.00 8.70 -9.17
N ALA A 45 0.33 7.61 -9.52
CA ALA A 45 0.04 7.25 -10.91
C ALA A 45 -0.80 8.34 -11.60
N ARG A 46 -1.83 8.84 -10.92
CA ARG A 46 -2.73 9.87 -11.46
C ARG A 46 -2.01 11.20 -11.69
N GLU A 47 -1.16 11.63 -10.76
CA GLU A 47 -0.48 12.90 -10.87
C GLU A 47 0.64 12.87 -11.92
N ALA A 48 1.36 11.75 -12.04
CA ALA A 48 2.30 11.53 -13.13
C ALA A 48 1.61 11.47 -14.50
N ALA A 49 0.48 10.78 -14.62
CA ALA A 49 -0.31 10.73 -15.86
C ALA A 49 -0.82 12.13 -16.28
N ARG A 50 -1.18 12.98 -15.32
CA ARG A 50 -1.53 14.39 -15.60
C ARG A 50 -0.34 15.20 -16.06
N MET A 51 0.84 14.94 -15.50
CA MET A 51 2.07 15.61 -15.88
C MET A 51 2.48 15.23 -17.31
N THR A 52 2.47 13.93 -17.64
CA THR A 52 2.75 13.45 -19.01
C THR A 52 1.73 13.96 -20.03
N ALA A 53 0.44 14.03 -19.68
CA ALA A 53 -0.59 14.60 -20.55
C ALA A 53 -0.36 16.07 -20.93
N ARG A 54 0.33 16.85 -20.07
CA ARG A 54 0.71 18.24 -20.36
C ARG A 54 1.95 18.36 -21.25
N GLY A 55 2.57 17.25 -21.63
CA GLY A 55 3.84 17.22 -22.37
C GLY A 55 5.07 17.50 -21.51
N ASP A 56 4.95 17.41 -20.18
CA ASP A 56 6.12 17.43 -19.29
C ASP A 56 6.97 16.17 -19.53
N SER A 57 8.28 16.24 -19.25
CA SER A 57 9.18 15.10 -19.49
C SER A 57 8.89 13.92 -18.56
N GLU A 58 9.03 12.69 -19.08
CA GLU A 58 8.82 11.44 -18.32
C GLU A 58 9.71 11.37 -17.07
N SER A 59 10.94 11.86 -17.14
CA SER A 59 11.85 11.93 -15.99
C SER A 59 11.31 12.80 -14.85
N LYS A 60 10.61 13.90 -15.17
CA LYS A 60 9.98 14.75 -14.16
C LYS A 60 8.72 14.09 -13.58
N ALA A 61 7.92 13.45 -14.44
CA ALA A 61 6.74 12.69 -14.01
C ALA A 61 7.12 11.52 -13.08
N THR A 62 8.20 10.81 -13.41
CA THR A 62 8.75 9.71 -12.59
C THR A 62 9.19 10.22 -11.22
N GLN A 63 10.00 11.30 -11.19
CA GLN A 63 10.44 11.90 -9.92
C GLN A 63 9.28 12.41 -9.06
N LEU A 64 8.20 12.90 -9.68
CA LEU A 64 7.01 13.29 -8.94
C LEU A 64 6.27 12.08 -8.36
N ALA A 65 6.06 11.03 -9.16
CA ALA A 65 5.44 9.79 -8.71
C ALA A 65 6.24 9.15 -7.56
N GLU A 66 7.56 9.09 -7.65
CA GLU A 66 8.44 8.58 -6.59
C GLU A 66 8.33 9.37 -5.28
N ARG A 67 8.07 10.68 -5.34
CA ARG A 67 7.87 11.52 -4.14
C ARG A 67 6.53 11.27 -3.45
N ILE A 68 5.51 10.86 -4.20
CA ILE A 68 4.15 10.62 -3.68
C ILE A 68 4.00 9.16 -3.24
N ALA A 69 4.60 8.25 -4.02
CA ALA A 69 4.53 6.82 -3.79
C ALA A 69 5.19 6.43 -2.45
N PRO A 70 4.68 5.38 -1.78
CA PRO A 70 5.33 4.86 -0.58
C PRO A 70 6.76 4.34 -0.86
N ASP A 71 7.61 4.32 0.16
CA ASP A 71 8.98 3.79 0.05
C ASP A 71 9.00 2.35 -0.47
N GLY A 72 9.95 2.03 -1.35
CA GLY A 72 10.06 0.71 -1.99
C GLY A 72 9.12 0.50 -3.18
N SER A 73 8.40 1.54 -3.61
CA SER A 73 7.62 1.49 -4.84
C SER A 73 8.52 1.59 -6.09
N VAL A 74 8.09 0.94 -7.17
CA VAL A 74 8.69 1.00 -8.50
C VAL A 74 7.70 1.74 -9.41
N VAL A 75 8.18 2.80 -10.06
CA VAL A 75 7.41 3.60 -11.03
C VAL A 75 7.85 3.21 -12.44
N GLU A 76 6.91 2.85 -13.29
CA GLU A 76 7.09 2.59 -14.71
C GLU A 76 6.17 3.53 -15.49
N ILE A 77 6.71 4.26 -16.47
CA ILE A 77 5.94 5.08 -17.39
C ILE A 77 6.22 4.55 -18.79
N ASP A 78 5.17 4.17 -19.50
CA ASP A 78 5.25 3.75 -20.89
C ASP A 78 4.39 4.70 -21.74
N SER A 79 4.99 5.25 -22.80
CA SER A 79 4.33 6.19 -23.71
C SER A 79 4.30 5.59 -25.10
N ALA A 80 3.13 5.17 -25.58
CA ALA A 80 2.94 4.58 -26.89
C ALA A 80 1.72 5.20 -27.59
N ASP A 81 1.84 5.49 -28.89
CA ASP A 81 0.72 5.92 -29.76
C ASP A 81 -0.12 7.09 -29.24
N GLY A 82 0.50 8.07 -28.56
CA GLY A 82 -0.23 9.20 -27.97
C GLY A 82 -1.05 8.82 -26.73
N VAL A 83 -0.69 7.73 -26.05
CA VAL A 83 -1.22 7.33 -24.75
C VAL A 83 -0.03 7.04 -23.83
N ALA A 84 0.03 7.75 -22.70
CA ALA A 84 0.97 7.47 -21.63
C ALA A 84 0.27 6.65 -20.53
N GLU A 85 0.73 5.42 -20.31
CA GLU A 85 0.36 4.54 -19.21
C GLU A 85 1.40 4.66 -18.08
N VAL A 86 0.94 5.11 -16.91
CA VAL A 86 1.76 5.17 -15.70
C VAL A 86 1.36 4.04 -14.78
N ARG A 87 2.31 3.19 -14.43
CA ARG A 87 2.14 2.08 -13.49
C ARG A 87 3.04 2.27 -12.27
N VAL A 88 2.47 2.17 -11.08
CA VAL A 88 3.22 2.24 -9.82
C VAL A 88 2.95 0.97 -9.01
N LYS A 89 4.01 0.22 -8.71
CA LYS A 89 3.96 -1.06 -8.00
C LYS A 89 4.65 -0.94 -6.66
N LEU A 90 4.11 -1.57 -5.63
CA LEU A 90 4.72 -1.71 -4.32
C LEU A 90 4.55 -3.13 -3.81
N VAL A 91 5.66 -3.75 -3.40
CA VAL A 91 5.65 -5.06 -2.76
C VAL A 91 5.88 -4.88 -1.27
N VAL A 92 4.82 -4.98 -0.47
CA VAL A 92 4.92 -4.87 0.99
C VAL A 92 5.28 -6.22 1.57
N ARG A 93 6.53 -6.35 2.06
CA ARG A 93 7.02 -7.55 2.73
C ARG A 93 6.80 -7.42 4.23
N THR A 94 6.06 -8.35 4.81
CA THR A 94 5.81 -8.36 6.26
C THR A 94 6.76 -9.34 6.93
N ASP A 95 7.79 -8.81 7.59
CA ASP A 95 8.75 -9.58 8.38
C ASP A 95 8.44 -9.36 9.87
N LEU A 96 7.90 -10.38 10.54
CA LEU A 96 7.65 -10.33 11.98
C LEU A 96 8.77 -11.07 12.73
N PRO A 97 9.46 -10.43 13.69
CA PRO A 97 10.61 -11.03 14.36
C PRO A 97 10.29 -12.33 15.13
N LEU A 98 9.02 -12.58 15.47
CA LEU A 98 8.58 -13.77 16.22
C LEU A 98 7.85 -14.82 15.36
N VAL A 99 7.37 -14.45 14.17
CA VAL A 99 6.49 -15.30 13.33
C VAL A 99 7.13 -15.62 11.97
N GLY A 100 8.24 -14.95 11.62
CA GLY A 100 8.90 -15.08 10.34
C GLY A 100 8.17 -14.34 9.22
N LYS A 101 8.47 -14.71 7.97
CA LYS A 101 7.87 -14.13 6.77
C LYS A 101 6.45 -14.67 6.59
N ILE A 102 5.45 -13.88 6.94
CA ILE A 102 4.04 -14.27 6.84
C ILE A 102 3.43 -14.00 5.45
N GLY A 103 4.20 -13.40 4.53
CA GLY A 103 3.80 -13.20 3.15
C GLY A 103 4.26 -11.86 2.58
N ALA A 104 4.08 -11.69 1.28
CA ALA A 104 4.19 -10.41 0.59
C ALA A 104 2.80 -10.01 0.09
N VAL A 105 2.47 -8.73 0.22
CA VAL A 105 1.26 -8.13 -0.36
C VAL A 105 1.70 -7.28 -1.53
N ASP A 106 1.28 -7.65 -2.73
CA ASP A 106 1.52 -6.86 -3.93
C ASP A 106 0.40 -5.82 -4.08
N LEU A 107 0.79 -4.56 -4.13
CA LEU A 107 -0.07 -3.41 -4.40
C LEU A 107 0.32 -2.81 -5.74
N ASP A 108 -0.63 -2.68 -6.65
CA ASP A 108 -0.44 -2.08 -7.99
C ASP A 108 -1.48 -0.99 -8.20
N ALA A 109 -1.07 0.12 -8.81
CA ALA A 109 -1.95 1.13 -9.35
C ALA A 109 -1.50 1.52 -10.76
N THR A 110 -2.44 1.46 -11.70
CA THR A 110 -2.23 1.85 -13.10
C THR A 110 -3.14 3.02 -13.46
N ALA A 111 -2.61 4.04 -14.12
CA ALA A 111 -3.34 5.19 -14.65
C ALA A 111 -2.92 5.48 -16.08
N SER A 112 -3.89 5.50 -17.01
CA SER A 112 -3.67 5.84 -18.41
C SER A 112 -4.09 7.29 -18.71
N SER A 113 -3.30 7.99 -19.51
CA SER A 113 -3.59 9.33 -20.02
C SER A 113 -3.41 9.37 -21.54
N VAL A 114 -4.28 10.08 -22.24
CA VAL A 114 -4.09 10.37 -23.67
C VAL A 114 -3.17 11.58 -23.76
N THR A 115 -2.01 11.43 -24.39
CA THR A 115 -1.12 12.53 -24.75
C THR A 115 -1.61 13.14 -26.07
N GLU A 116 -1.96 14.43 -26.04
CA GLU A 116 -2.23 15.21 -27.25
C GLU A 116 -0.93 15.49 -28.02
N ALA A 117 -0.25 14.45 -28.48
CA ALA A 117 0.98 14.57 -29.26
C ALA A 117 0.92 13.61 -30.45
N GLY A 118 0.37 14.09 -31.57
CA GLY A 118 0.68 13.54 -32.88
C GLY A 118 -0.49 13.27 -33.83
N ALA A 119 -1.33 14.27 -34.12
CA ALA A 119 -1.62 14.50 -35.54
C ALA A 119 -0.32 15.03 -36.15
N SER A 120 0.44 14.17 -36.82
CA SER A 120 1.63 14.51 -37.60
C SER A 120 1.49 13.87 -38.97
#